data_AF-A0A0Q5ZFP9-F1
#
_entry.id   AF-A0A0Q5ZFP9-F1
#
_cell.length_a   1.000
_cell.length_b   1.000
_cell.length_c   1.000
_cell.angle_alpha   90.00
_cell.angle_beta   90.00
_cell.angle_gamma   90.00
#
_symmetry.space_group_name_H-M   'P 1'
#
loop_
_entity.id
_entity.type
_entity.pdbx_description
1 polymer ?
#
loop_
_entity_poly.entity_id
_entity_poly.type
_entity_poly.pdbx_seq_one_letter_code
_entity_poly.pdbx_strand_id
1 'polypeptide(L)'
;MDNTLTQEIIKIFIDKGIMAILILFIAFRFNKMIEKIKTSNTEVLDLKRQKSILENDLLKDKRFRKLSFLERQLSEFYWPIYIRLQKDTILFEKIPNFFSDHNTLPIETNDYLENEVILKNHNEIVEIIESKFHLAEADEILSNEFLKYIKHVTTYQAIRKISHFNHRNPIDFNEPYPPNFNDIFAENLKKIQTKYNNLVEEIKGDV
;
A
#
# COMPACT_ATOMS: atom_id res chain seq x y z
N MET A 1 -83.19 29.16 -52.80
CA MET A 1 -82.02 29.86 -52.24
C MET A 1 -81.38 29.10 -51.06
N ASP A 2 -81.64 27.79 -50.89
CA ASP A 2 -81.18 27.01 -49.71
C ASP A 2 -79.86 26.22 -49.89
N ASN A 3 -79.41 25.97 -51.13
CA ASN A 3 -78.23 25.12 -51.38
C ASN A 3 -76.87 25.82 -51.10
N THR A 4 -76.83 27.14 -51.01
CA THR A 4 -75.58 27.90 -50.79
C THR A 4 -75.17 27.92 -49.32
N LEU A 5 -76.13 28.07 -48.39
CA LEU A 5 -75.87 28.07 -46.95
C LEU A 5 -75.43 26.69 -46.44
N THR A 6 -76.03 25.62 -46.94
CA THR A 6 -75.64 24.24 -46.56
C THR A 6 -74.23 23.90 -47.05
N GLN A 7 -73.83 24.34 -48.25
CA GLN A 7 -72.48 24.14 -48.76
C GLN A 7 -71.42 24.93 -47.99
N GLU A 8 -71.69 26.17 -47.58
CA GLU A 8 -70.77 26.95 -46.74
C GLU A 8 -70.59 26.34 -45.35
N ILE A 9 -71.67 25.86 -44.73
CA ILE A 9 -71.61 25.20 -43.42
C ILE A 9 -70.78 23.91 -43.49
N ILE A 10 -70.97 23.10 -44.55
CA ILE A 10 -70.18 21.87 -44.77
C ILE A 10 -68.69 22.21 -44.95
N LYS A 11 -68.36 23.25 -45.71
CA LYS A 11 -66.97 23.67 -45.94
C LYS A 11 -66.29 24.13 -44.65
N ILE A 12 -67.00 24.91 -43.82
CA ILE A 12 -66.50 25.36 -42.51
C ILE A 12 -66.29 24.16 -41.56
N PHE A 13 -67.19 23.17 -41.58
CA PHE A 13 -67.05 21.96 -40.77
C PHE A 13 -65.85 21.11 -41.20
N ILE A 14 -65.63 20.97 -42.51
CA ILE A 14 -64.49 20.23 -43.06
C ILE A 14 -63.17 20.93 -42.68
N ASP A 15 -63.06 22.25 -42.86
CA ASP A 15 -61.84 23.00 -42.51
C ASP A 15 -61.53 22.91 -41.01
N LYS A 16 -62.54 23.09 -40.15
CA LYS A 16 -62.34 23.00 -38.69
C LYS A 16 -62.05 21.57 -38.23
N GLY A 17 -62.66 20.57 -38.87
CA GLY A 17 -62.41 19.15 -38.60
C GLY A 17 -60.99 18.73 -38.98
N ILE A 18 -60.51 19.16 -40.16
CA ILE A 18 -59.14 18.91 -40.63
C ILE A 18 -58.13 19.60 -39.70
N MET A 19 -58.40 20.85 -39.30
CA MET A 19 -57.57 21.58 -38.32
C MET A 19 -57.48 20.85 -36.97
N ALA A 20 -58.60 20.32 -36.45
CA ALA A 20 -58.59 19.57 -35.20
C ALA A 20 -57.75 18.29 -35.29
N ILE A 21 -57.82 17.57 -36.41
CA ILE A 21 -57.02 16.35 -36.66
C ILE A 21 -55.53 16.71 -36.75
N LEU A 22 -55.17 17.80 -37.44
CA LEU A 22 -53.79 18.29 -37.53
C LEU A 22 -53.23 18.65 -36.14
N ILE A 23 -54.01 19.36 -35.32
CA ILE A 23 -53.62 19.71 -33.95
C ILE A 23 -53.40 18.46 -33.10
N LEU A 24 -54.30 17.47 -33.18
CA LEU A 24 -54.15 16.19 -32.48
C LEU A 24 -52.89 15.44 -32.91
N PHE A 25 -52.60 15.41 -34.22
CA PHE A 25 -51.41 14.75 -34.73
C PHE A 25 -50.11 15.42 -34.26
N ILE A 26 -50.07 16.76 -34.26
CA ILE A 26 -48.94 17.53 -33.74
C ILE A 26 -48.77 17.28 -32.23
N ALA A 27 -49.86 17.34 -31.46
CA ALA A 27 -49.82 17.07 -30.02
C ALA A 27 -49.33 15.65 -29.72
N PHE A 28 -49.79 14.65 -30.48
CA PHE A 28 -49.33 13.27 -30.35
C PHE A 28 -47.83 13.12 -30.65
N ARG A 29 -47.36 13.72 -31.75
CA ARG A 29 -45.93 13.71 -32.12
C ARG A 29 -45.07 14.42 -31.08
N PHE A 30 -45.56 15.53 -30.53
CA PHE A 30 -44.88 16.29 -29.47
C PHE A 30 -44.81 15.50 -28.16
N ASN A 31 -45.90 14.84 -27.75
CA ASN A 31 -45.90 13.99 -26.56
C ASN A 31 -44.88 12.85 -26.66
N LYS A 32 -44.83 12.15 -27.81
CA LYS A 32 -43.85 11.08 -28.06
C LYS A 32 -42.40 11.59 -28.02
N MET A 33 -42.15 12.81 -28.48
CA MET A 33 -40.82 13.43 -28.40
C MET A 33 -40.43 13.74 -26.95
N ILE A 34 -41.35 14.28 -26.16
CA ILE A 34 -41.14 14.56 -24.74
C ILE A 34 -40.84 13.27 -23.96
N GLU A 35 -41.58 12.19 -24.21
CA GLU A 35 -41.33 10.90 -23.56
C GLU A 35 -39.91 10.39 -23.83
N LYS A 36 -39.46 10.45 -25.09
CA LYS A 36 -38.10 10.04 -25.46
C LYS A 36 -37.03 10.91 -24.77
N ILE A 37 -37.26 12.21 -24.65
CA ILE A 37 -36.33 13.11 -23.93
C ILE A 37 -36.31 12.79 -22.43
N LYS A 38 -37.47 12.51 -21.82
CA LYS A 38 -37.57 12.11 -20.41
C LYS A 38 -36.80 10.81 -20.15
N THR A 39 -37.01 9.77 -20.97
CA THR A 39 -36.33 8.49 -20.80
C THR A 39 -34.81 8.63 -20.95
N SER A 40 -34.34 9.34 -21.98
CA SER A 40 -32.89 9.58 -22.16
C SER A 40 -32.29 10.41 -21.02
N ASN A 41 -33.01 11.38 -20.46
CA ASN A 41 -32.54 12.13 -19.29
C ASN A 41 -32.44 11.25 -18.04
N THR A 42 -33.38 10.33 -17.83
CA THR A 42 -33.32 9.34 -16.74
C THR A 42 -32.13 8.41 -16.90
N GLU A 43 -31.90 7.87 -18.11
CA GLU A 43 -30.73 7.02 -18.40
C GLU A 43 -29.41 7.75 -18.13
N VAL A 44 -29.29 9.02 -18.55
CA VAL A 44 -28.09 9.83 -18.28
C VAL A 44 -27.90 10.07 -16.79
N LEU A 45 -28.97 10.28 -16.03
CA LEU A 45 -28.90 10.44 -14.58
C LEU A 45 -28.44 9.15 -13.90
N ASP A 46 -28.99 8.00 -14.32
CA ASP A 46 -28.62 6.69 -13.79
C ASP A 46 -27.16 6.35 -14.11
N LEU A 47 -26.69 6.64 -15.33
CA LEU A 47 -25.28 6.48 -15.72
C LEU A 47 -24.34 7.37 -14.88
N LYS A 48 -24.72 8.62 -14.61
CA LYS A 48 -23.95 9.51 -13.73
C LYS A 48 -23.88 8.95 -12.31
N ARG A 49 -25.00 8.41 -11.80
CA ARG A 49 -25.04 7.77 -10.49
C ARG A 49 -24.15 6.53 -10.43
N GLN A 50 -24.24 5.65 -11.43
CA GLN A 50 -23.39 4.45 -11.54
C GLN A 50 -21.91 4.82 -11.60
N LYS A 51 -21.55 5.83 -12.41
CA LYS A 51 -20.18 6.32 -12.52
C LYS A 51 -19.66 6.81 -11.16
N SER A 52 -20.45 7.59 -10.43
CA SER A 52 -20.05 8.08 -9.11
C SER A 52 -19.88 6.96 -8.08
N ILE A 53 -20.75 5.95 -8.09
CA ILE A 53 -20.61 4.77 -7.22
C ILE A 53 -19.31 4.03 -7.56
N LEU A 54 -19.07 3.77 -8.85
CA LEU A 54 -17.87 3.06 -9.31
C LEU A 54 -16.57 3.82 -8.96
N GLU A 55 -16.58 5.14 -9.09
CA GLU A 55 -15.44 5.98 -8.70
C GLU A 55 -15.15 5.89 -7.20
N ASN A 56 -16.19 5.89 -6.36
CA ASN A 56 -16.05 5.72 -4.92
C ASN A 56 -15.53 4.32 -4.54
N ASP A 57 -16.04 3.26 -5.18
CA ASP A 57 -15.59 1.89 -4.94
C ASP A 57 -14.13 1.71 -5.36
N LEU A 58 -13.73 2.29 -6.49
CA LEU A 58 -12.35 2.26 -6.96
C LEU A 58 -11.39 3.01 -6.02
N LEU A 59 -11.84 4.11 -5.41
CA LEU A 59 -11.06 4.83 -4.40
C LEU A 59 -10.90 4.00 -3.12
N LYS A 60 -11.97 3.33 -2.66
CA LYS A 60 -11.91 2.41 -1.51
C LYS A 60 -10.94 1.27 -1.77
N ASP A 61 -11.05 0.61 -2.92
CA ASP A 61 -10.16 -0.48 -3.32
C ASP A 61 -8.69 -0.07 -3.35
N LYS A 62 -8.38 1.11 -3.90
CA LYS A 62 -7.01 1.65 -3.92
C LYS A 62 -6.48 1.85 -2.50
N ARG A 63 -7.29 2.38 -1.59
CA ARG A 63 -6.92 2.58 -0.19
C ARG A 63 -6.68 1.24 0.51
N PHE A 64 -7.57 0.26 0.33
CA PHE A 64 -7.39 -1.08 0.91
C PHE A 64 -6.13 -1.79 0.41
N ARG A 65 -5.83 -1.70 -0.89
CA ARG A 65 -4.57 -2.26 -1.43
C ARG A 65 -3.34 -1.60 -0.83
N LYS A 66 -3.36 -0.27 -0.68
CA LYS A 66 -2.28 0.47 -0.05
C LYS A 66 -2.13 0.10 1.43
N LEU A 67 -3.24 -0.06 2.15
CA LEU A 67 -3.23 -0.49 3.54
C LEU A 67 -2.63 -1.89 3.69
N SER A 68 -3.08 -2.84 2.88
CA SER A 68 -2.57 -4.22 2.87
C SER A 68 -1.08 -4.25 2.53
N PHE A 69 -0.63 -3.42 1.59
CA PHE A 69 0.80 -3.32 1.29
C PHE A 69 1.61 -2.82 2.50
N LEU A 70 1.19 -1.72 3.14
CA LEU A 70 1.85 -1.19 4.34
C LEU A 70 1.86 -2.21 5.50
N GLU A 71 0.78 -2.94 5.68
CA GLU A 71 0.68 -4.02 6.68
C GLU A 71 1.72 -5.11 6.42
N ARG A 72 1.91 -5.51 5.15
CA ARG A 72 2.94 -6.47 4.76
C ARG A 72 4.35 -5.92 4.97
N GLN A 73 4.60 -4.64 4.63
CA GLN A 73 5.89 -4.02 4.91
C GLN A 73 6.22 -4.08 6.40
N LEU A 74 5.26 -3.74 7.26
CA LEU A 74 5.45 -3.77 8.71
C LEU A 74 5.63 -5.19 9.24
N SER A 75 4.71 -6.09 8.92
CA SER A 75 4.65 -7.44 9.51
C SER A 75 5.68 -8.41 8.95
N GLU A 76 6.01 -8.31 7.65
CA GLU A 76 6.88 -9.26 6.98
C GLU A 76 8.34 -8.79 6.88
N PHE A 77 8.60 -7.48 6.96
CA PHE A 77 9.93 -6.89 6.74
C PHE A 77 10.43 -6.07 7.94
N TYR A 78 9.77 -4.95 8.28
CA TYR A 78 10.33 -4.00 9.24
C TYR A 78 10.32 -4.50 10.68
N TRP A 79 9.19 -4.97 11.20
CA TRP A 79 9.12 -5.45 12.59
C TRP A 79 10.00 -6.69 12.83
N PRO A 80 10.00 -7.71 11.94
CA PRO A 80 10.91 -8.84 12.09
C PRO A 80 12.38 -8.44 12.23
N ILE A 81 12.89 -7.54 11.39
CA ILE A 81 14.27 -7.06 11.48
C ILE A 81 14.46 -6.21 12.74
N TYR A 82 13.57 -5.27 13.04
CA TYR A 82 13.70 -4.38 14.19
C TYR A 82 13.80 -5.15 15.51
N ILE A 83 12.92 -6.13 15.72
CA ILE A 83 12.93 -6.96 16.94
C ILE A 83 14.25 -7.72 17.07
N ARG A 84 14.84 -8.17 15.95
CA ARG A 84 16.14 -8.85 15.95
C ARG A 84 17.27 -7.92 16.32
N LEU A 85 17.28 -6.71 15.78
CA LEU A 85 18.26 -5.68 16.17
C LEU A 85 18.15 -5.35 17.66
N GLN A 86 16.93 -5.24 18.22
CA GLN A 86 16.75 -5.01 19.65
C GLN A 86 17.24 -6.19 20.51
N LYS A 87 17.07 -7.43 20.04
CA LYS A 87 17.63 -8.61 20.73
C LYS A 87 19.16 -8.51 20.81
N ASP A 88 19.82 -8.14 19.72
CA ASP A 88 21.27 -7.98 19.70
C ASP A 88 21.72 -6.86 20.65
N THR A 89 21.05 -5.70 20.63
CA THR A 89 21.36 -4.59 21.55
C THR A 89 21.30 -5.06 23.01
N ILE A 90 20.24 -5.77 23.41
CA ILE A 90 20.11 -6.29 24.77
C ILE A 90 21.22 -7.29 25.09
N LEU A 91 21.55 -8.17 24.15
CA LEU A 91 22.65 -9.13 24.34
C LEU A 91 23.96 -8.37 24.58
N PHE A 92 24.35 -7.46 23.69
CA PHE A 92 25.59 -6.70 23.83
C PHE A 92 25.65 -5.83 25.09
N GLU A 93 24.53 -5.29 25.55
CA GLU A 93 24.46 -4.53 26.82
C GLU A 93 24.53 -5.42 28.07
N LYS A 94 23.93 -6.62 28.02
CA LYS A 94 23.78 -7.48 29.21
C LYS A 94 24.90 -8.50 29.36
N ILE A 95 25.46 -9.01 28.27
CA ILE A 95 26.54 -10.02 28.28
C ILE A 95 27.71 -9.59 29.19
N PRO A 96 28.25 -8.35 29.12
CA PRO A 96 29.35 -7.95 30.01
C PRO A 96 29.00 -7.99 31.51
N ASN A 97 27.71 -7.90 31.86
CA ASN A 97 27.23 -7.90 33.24
C ASN A 97 27.04 -9.31 33.82
N PHE A 98 27.02 -10.35 32.97
CA PHE A 98 26.87 -11.74 33.43
C PHE A 98 28.18 -12.39 33.87
N PHE A 99 29.33 -11.72 33.69
CA PHE A 99 30.64 -12.27 34.03
C PHE A 99 31.30 -11.44 35.14
N SER A 100 31.72 -12.13 36.21
CA SER A 100 32.29 -11.55 37.44
C SER A 100 33.67 -10.93 37.23
N ASP A 101 34.36 -11.33 36.17
CA ASP A 101 35.56 -10.67 35.66
C ASP A 101 35.11 -9.91 34.41
N HIS A 102 34.98 -8.59 34.51
CA HIS A 102 34.38 -7.72 33.47
C HIS A 102 35.06 -7.80 32.09
N ASN A 103 36.09 -8.63 31.94
CA ASN A 103 36.98 -8.65 30.79
C ASN A 103 37.05 -9.98 30.02
N THR A 104 36.48 -11.10 30.48
CA THR A 104 36.53 -12.35 29.68
C THR A 104 35.32 -13.27 29.83
N LEU A 105 34.67 -13.56 28.69
CA LEU A 105 33.75 -14.68 28.53
C LEU A 105 34.53 -16.02 28.71
N PRO A 106 33.98 -17.04 29.37
CA PRO A 106 34.49 -18.40 29.24
C PRO A 106 34.50 -18.79 27.76
N ILE A 107 35.65 -19.26 27.26
CA ILE A 107 35.89 -19.51 25.83
C ILE A 107 34.78 -20.36 25.20
N GLU A 108 34.28 -21.37 25.91
CA GLU A 108 33.20 -22.26 25.46
C GLU A 108 31.83 -21.57 25.39
N THR A 109 31.57 -20.61 26.29
CA THR A 109 30.33 -19.80 26.27
C THR A 109 30.39 -18.74 25.16
N ASN A 110 31.59 -18.29 24.80
CA ASN A 110 31.80 -17.32 23.72
C ASN A 110 31.46 -17.90 22.35
N ASP A 111 31.97 -19.10 22.03
CA ASP A 111 31.74 -19.73 20.72
C ASP A 111 30.26 -20.07 20.49
N TYR A 112 29.58 -20.60 21.51
CA TYR A 112 28.14 -20.87 21.41
C TYR A 112 27.34 -19.58 21.24
N LEU A 113 27.59 -18.57 22.07
CA LEU A 113 26.88 -17.30 22.03
C LEU A 113 27.08 -16.58 20.69
N GLU A 114 28.30 -16.61 20.18
CA GLU A 114 28.65 -15.97 18.92
C GLU A 114 27.99 -16.67 17.73
N ASN A 115 28.10 -18.00 17.62
CA ASN A 115 27.60 -18.73 16.46
C ASN A 115 26.09 -18.99 16.51
N GLU A 116 25.59 -19.44 17.65
CA GLU A 116 24.21 -19.92 17.78
C GLU A 116 23.20 -18.81 18.12
N VAL A 117 23.68 -17.67 18.64
CA VAL A 117 22.81 -16.55 19.03
C VAL A 117 23.05 -15.35 18.13
N ILE A 118 24.25 -14.75 18.17
CA ILE A 118 24.56 -13.49 17.48
C ILE A 118 24.55 -13.68 15.96
N LEU A 119 25.40 -14.57 15.45
CA LEU A 119 25.54 -14.80 14.01
C LEU A 119 24.24 -15.34 13.41
N LYS A 120 23.57 -16.26 14.10
CA LYS A 120 22.24 -16.75 13.70
C LYS A 120 21.23 -15.61 13.52
N ASN A 121 21.15 -14.69 14.48
CA ASN A 121 20.21 -13.57 14.40
C ASN A 121 20.54 -12.61 13.24
N HIS A 122 21.82 -12.31 13.02
CA HIS A 122 22.28 -11.53 11.88
C HIS A 122 21.97 -12.19 10.53
N ASN A 123 22.13 -13.52 10.45
CA ASN A 123 21.82 -14.28 9.23
C ASN A 123 20.33 -14.22 8.92
N GLU A 124 19.48 -14.33 9.94
CA GLU A 124 18.03 -14.22 9.79
C GLU A 124 17.63 -12.79 9.36
N ILE A 125 18.35 -11.74 9.79
CA ILE A 125 18.15 -10.38 9.27
C ILE A 125 18.52 -10.30 7.78
N VAL A 126 19.70 -10.81 7.40
CA VAL A 126 20.14 -10.82 5.99
C VAL A 126 19.14 -11.56 5.11
N GLU A 127 18.65 -12.72 5.55
CA GLU A 127 17.65 -13.50 4.81
C GLU A 127 16.36 -12.71 4.57
N ILE A 128 15.88 -11.96 5.58
CA ILE A 128 14.70 -11.09 5.41
C ILE A 128 15.02 -9.97 4.40
N ILE A 129 16.18 -9.32 4.51
CA ILE A 129 16.58 -8.25 3.58
C ILE A 129 16.61 -8.78 2.15
N GLU A 130 17.28 -9.91 1.90
CA GLU A 130 17.45 -10.48 0.57
C GLU A 130 16.14 -10.99 -0.03
N SER A 131 15.33 -11.72 0.74
CA SER A 131 14.08 -12.33 0.24
C SER A 131 12.94 -11.33 0.08
N LYS A 132 12.93 -10.25 0.86
CA LYS A 132 11.82 -9.30 0.95
C LYS A 132 12.23 -7.86 0.68
N PHE A 133 13.37 -7.62 0.01
CA PHE A 133 13.84 -6.28 -0.35
C PHE A 133 12.78 -5.42 -1.05
N HIS A 134 11.91 -6.04 -1.87
CA HIS A 134 10.82 -5.37 -2.57
C HIS A 134 9.79 -4.71 -1.62
N LEU A 135 9.71 -5.12 -0.35
CA LEU A 135 8.87 -4.51 0.68
C LEU A 135 9.56 -3.33 1.36
N ALA A 136 10.86 -3.12 1.16
CA ALA A 136 11.62 -2.10 1.88
C ALA A 136 11.30 -0.67 1.42
N GLU A 137 10.77 -0.46 0.21
CA GLU A 137 10.68 0.87 -0.43
C GLU A 137 11.97 1.71 -0.20
N ALA A 138 13.13 1.06 -0.25
CA ALA A 138 14.37 1.66 0.21
C ALA A 138 14.82 2.78 -0.72
N ASP A 139 15.10 3.94 -0.15
CA ASP A 139 15.83 4.99 -0.84
C ASP A 139 17.32 4.60 -1.00
N GLU A 140 18.08 5.44 -1.68
CA GLU A 140 19.51 5.20 -1.92
C GLU A 140 20.30 5.05 -0.61
N ILE A 141 19.92 5.79 0.43
CA ILE A 141 20.59 5.78 1.73
C ILE A 141 20.36 4.43 2.42
N LEU A 142 19.10 4.03 2.59
CA LEU A 142 18.75 2.76 3.24
C LEU A 142 19.29 1.57 2.44
N SER A 143 19.24 1.63 1.10
CA SER A 143 19.79 0.59 0.23
C SER A 143 21.30 0.42 0.43
N ASN A 144 22.04 1.52 0.52
CA ASN A 144 23.48 1.49 0.77
C ASN A 144 23.81 0.91 2.15
N GLU A 145 23.02 1.23 3.17
CA GLU A 145 23.21 0.69 4.51
C GLU A 145 22.88 -0.82 4.57
N PHE A 146 21.86 -1.29 3.85
CA PHE A 146 21.60 -2.73 3.68
C PHE A 146 22.79 -3.45 3.05
N LEU A 147 23.38 -2.89 1.99
CA LEU A 147 24.54 -3.50 1.34
C LEU A 147 25.75 -3.59 2.27
N LYS A 148 26.04 -2.53 3.04
CA LYS A 148 27.12 -2.56 4.05
C LYS A 148 26.85 -3.62 5.12
N TYR A 149 25.61 -3.71 5.59
CA TYR A 149 25.21 -4.70 6.59
C TYR A 149 25.40 -6.14 6.07
N ILE A 150 24.93 -6.43 4.85
CA ILE A 150 25.09 -7.75 4.22
C ILE A 150 26.57 -8.11 4.07
N LYS A 151 27.41 -7.19 3.60
CA LYS A 151 28.86 -7.41 3.47
C LYS A 151 29.51 -7.71 4.81
N HIS A 152 29.17 -6.94 5.85
CA HIS A 152 29.65 -7.16 7.20
C HIS A 152 29.29 -8.57 7.70
N VAL A 153 28.02 -8.95 7.65
CA VAL A 153 27.55 -10.26 8.14
C VAL A 153 28.14 -11.40 7.32
N THR A 154 28.21 -11.27 5.99
CA THR A 154 28.82 -12.28 5.12
C THR A 154 30.30 -12.49 5.46
N THR A 155 31.04 -11.40 5.66
CA THR A 155 32.44 -11.45 6.09
C THR A 155 32.56 -12.11 7.45
N TYR A 156 31.69 -11.76 8.39
CA TYR A 156 31.66 -12.34 9.73
C TYR A 156 31.46 -13.86 9.69
N GLN A 157 30.46 -14.33 8.92
CA GLN A 157 30.23 -15.76 8.71
C GLN A 157 31.44 -16.46 8.11
N ALA A 158 32.09 -15.86 7.11
CA ALA A 158 33.25 -16.44 6.44
C ALA A 158 34.44 -16.59 7.40
N ILE A 159 34.71 -15.56 8.20
CA ILE A 159 35.77 -15.57 9.21
C ILE A 159 35.54 -16.70 10.22
N ARG A 160 34.32 -16.84 10.76
CA ARG A 160 34.00 -17.85 11.79
C ARG A 160 34.01 -19.29 11.28
N LYS A 161 33.93 -19.50 9.97
CA LYS A 161 34.09 -20.83 9.34
C LYS A 161 35.56 -21.22 9.10
N ILE A 162 36.49 -20.27 9.18
CA ILE A 162 37.91 -20.50 8.89
C ILE A 162 38.69 -20.38 10.19
N SER A 163 39.12 -21.52 10.76
CA SER A 163 39.80 -21.60 12.06
C SER A 163 40.99 -20.63 12.21
N HIS A 164 41.72 -20.39 11.12
CA HIS A 164 42.88 -19.48 11.10
C HIS A 164 42.50 -18.01 11.24
N PHE A 165 41.24 -17.64 10.96
CA PHE A 165 40.74 -16.27 11.05
C PHE A 165 39.82 -16.04 12.26
N ASN A 166 39.55 -17.03 13.12
CA ASN A 166 38.64 -16.86 14.26
C ASN A 166 39.01 -15.71 15.23
N HIS A 167 40.28 -15.29 15.26
CA HIS A 167 40.74 -14.14 16.05
C HIS A 167 40.53 -12.77 15.37
N ARG A 168 40.06 -12.75 14.13
CA ARG A 168 39.79 -11.55 13.33
C ARG A 168 38.31 -11.18 13.36
N ASN A 169 38.01 -9.94 13.03
CA ASN A 169 36.66 -9.43 12.88
C ASN A 169 36.48 -8.78 11.50
N PRO A 170 35.24 -8.57 11.02
CA PRO A 170 34.99 -7.99 9.70
C PRO A 170 35.70 -6.66 9.43
N ILE A 171 35.91 -5.83 10.46
CA ILE A 171 36.66 -4.58 10.36
C ILE A 171 38.12 -4.78 9.90
N ASP A 172 38.75 -5.91 10.23
CA ASP A 172 40.11 -6.25 9.78
C ASP A 172 40.18 -6.48 8.25
N PHE A 173 39.02 -6.66 7.61
CA PHE A 173 38.86 -6.87 6.17
C PHE A 173 38.16 -5.69 5.48
N ASN A 174 38.13 -4.51 6.11
CA ASN A 174 37.45 -3.30 5.63
C ASN A 174 35.92 -3.43 5.49
N GLU A 175 35.29 -4.34 6.23
CA GLU A 175 33.84 -4.52 6.24
C GLU A 175 33.28 -4.27 7.66
N PRO A 176 33.44 -3.05 8.22
CA PRO A 176 32.94 -2.74 9.57
C PRO A 176 31.41 -2.79 9.63
N TYR A 177 30.88 -2.96 10.84
CA TYR A 177 29.44 -2.83 11.06
C TYR A 177 28.99 -1.41 10.65
N PRO A 178 27.89 -1.26 9.89
CA PRO A 178 27.40 0.06 9.49
C PRO A 178 26.83 0.81 10.71
N PRO A 179 27.50 1.88 11.21
CA PRO A 179 27.16 2.49 12.49
C PRO A 179 25.78 3.16 12.49
N ASN A 180 25.30 3.61 11.32
CA ASN A 180 24.03 4.31 11.18
C ASN A 180 22.86 3.36 10.85
N PHE A 181 23.12 2.06 10.66
CA PHE A 181 22.12 1.11 10.17
C PHE A 181 20.89 1.07 11.06
N ASN A 182 21.09 0.94 12.38
CA ASN A 182 19.99 0.82 13.34
C ASN A 182 19.11 2.07 13.35
N ASP A 183 19.74 3.25 13.32
CA ASP A 183 19.03 4.54 13.38
C ASP A 183 18.25 4.78 12.10
N ILE A 184 18.89 4.59 10.93
CA ILE A 184 18.25 4.75 9.62
C ILE A 184 17.11 3.74 9.46
N PHE A 185 17.29 2.50 9.93
CA PHE A 185 16.26 1.48 9.89
C PHE A 185 15.08 1.83 10.80
N ALA A 186 15.33 2.28 12.04
CA ALA A 186 14.30 2.68 12.98
C ALA A 186 13.52 3.91 12.50
N GLU A 187 14.20 4.88 11.88
CA GLU A 187 13.56 6.04 11.27
C GLU A 187 12.61 5.61 10.13
N ASN A 188 13.05 4.69 9.27
CA ASN A 188 12.23 4.17 8.19
C ASN A 188 11.03 3.36 8.72
N LEU A 189 11.22 2.48 9.70
CA LEU A 189 10.11 1.79 10.37
C LEU A 189 9.09 2.79 10.92
N LYS A 190 9.54 3.85 11.60
CA LYS A 190 8.65 4.90 12.11
C LYS A 190 7.87 5.59 10.99
N LYS A 191 8.54 5.94 9.87
CA LYS A 191 7.89 6.53 8.69
C LYS A 191 6.78 5.62 8.15
N ILE A 192 7.06 4.33 7.97
CA ILE A 192 6.08 3.36 7.46
C ILE A 192 4.93 3.15 8.47
N GLN A 193 5.22 3.05 9.77
CA GLN A 193 4.20 2.94 10.81
C GLN A 193 3.28 4.17 10.84
N THR A 194 3.83 5.38 10.69
CA THR A 194 3.03 6.61 10.60
C THR A 194 2.15 6.60 9.34
N LYS A 195 2.68 6.20 8.17
CA LYS A 195 1.88 6.06 6.94
C LYS A 195 0.72 5.08 7.14
N TYR A 196 0.97 3.94 7.78
CA TYR A 196 -0.06 2.95 8.10
C TYR A 196 -1.13 3.51 9.03
N ASN A 197 -0.73 4.10 10.16
CA ASN A 197 -1.66 4.67 11.13
C ASN A 197 -2.55 5.76 10.52
N ASN A 198 -1.97 6.66 9.72
CA ASN A 198 -2.74 7.72 9.06
C ASN A 198 -3.79 7.14 8.11
N LEU A 199 -3.42 6.12 7.30
CA LEU A 199 -4.35 5.50 6.36
C LEU A 199 -5.46 4.72 7.08
N VAL A 200 -5.17 4.10 8.23
CA VAL A 200 -6.18 3.45 9.07
C VAL A 200 -7.19 4.48 9.59
N GLU A 201 -6.73 5.63 10.09
CA GLU A 201 -7.62 6.68 10.60
C GLU A 201 -8.44 7.33 9.48
N GLU A 202 -7.85 7.55 8.29
CA GLU A 202 -8.59 8.00 7.10
C GLU A 202 -9.73 7.04 6.74
N ILE A 203 -9.47 5.72 6.76
CA ILE A 203 -10.49 4.72 6.43
C ILE A 203 -11.57 4.65 7.51
N LYS A 204 -11.23 4.77 8.80
CA LYS A 204 -12.21 4.79 9.90
C LYS A 204 -13.10 6.03 9.87
N GLY A 205 -12.55 7.20 9.52
CA GLY A 205 -13.31 8.45 9.45
C GLY A 205 -14.30 8.51 8.28
N ASP A 206 -14.15 7.64 7.28
CA ASP A 206 -15.03 7.52 6.12
C ASP A 206 -16.18 6.50 6.30
N VAL A 207 -16.23 5.79 7.43
CA VAL A 207 -17.28 4.81 7.80
C VAL A 207 -18.25 5.44 8.80
#